data_AF-A0A7C3S3T0-F1
#
_entry.id   AF-A0A7C3S3T0-F1
#
_cell.length_a   1.000
_cell.length_b   1.000
_cell.length_c   1.000
_cell.angle_alpha   90.00
_cell.angle_beta   90.00
_cell.angle_gamma   90.00
#
_symmetry.space_group_name_H-M   'P 1'
#
loop_
_entity.id
_entity.type
_entity.pdbx_description
1 polymer ?
#
loop_
_entity_poly.entity_id
_entity_poly.type
_entity_poly.pdbx_seq_one_letter_code
_entity_poly.pdbx_strand_id
1 'polypeptide(L)' 'MLDVIDVQQLSEEEDTSVSSVVRDLVREALELREDIALSKFAEEREETFDRSKALSHNKVWE' A
#
# COMPACT_ATOMS: atom_id res chain seq x y z
N MET A 1 15.50 -11.09 19.96
CA MET A 1 14.19 -11.70 19.73
C MET A 1 13.25 -10.52 19.56
N LEU A 2 12.68 -10.30 18.37
CA LEU A 2 11.65 -9.28 18.24
C LEU A 2 10.50 -9.73 19.15
N ASP A 3 10.15 -8.91 20.13
CA ASP A 3 8.95 -9.14 20.92
C ASP A 3 7.76 -9.03 19.96
N VAL A 4 7.18 -10.18 19.63
CA VAL A 4 5.97 -10.24 18.80
C VAL A 4 4.83 -9.86 19.72
N ILE A 5 4.37 -8.62 19.60
CA ILE A 5 3.13 -8.16 20.20
C ILE A 5 1.97 -8.90 19.52
N ASP A 6 1.06 -9.45 20.32
CA ASP A 6 -0.15 -10.09 19.81
C ASP A 6 -1.31 -9.08 19.68
N VAL A 7 -2.39 -9.51 19.03
CA VAL A 7 -3.56 -8.66 18.78
C VAL A 7 -4.33 -8.28 20.06
N GLN A 8 -4.16 -9.02 21.16
CA GLN A 8 -4.77 -8.65 22.45
C GLN A 8 -4.01 -7.49 23.06
N GLN A 9 -2.68 -7.60 23.14
CA GLN A 9 -1.84 -6.52 23.65
C GLN A 9 -2.01 -5.23 22.83
N LEU A 10 -2.06 -5.32 21.49
CA LEU A 10 -2.38 -4.17 20.63
C LEU A 10 -3.72 -3.51 20.99
N SER A 11 -4.76 -4.32 21.23
CA SER A 11 -6.07 -3.78 21.58
C SER A 11 -6.09 -3.07 22.93
N GLU A 12 -5.29 -3.56 23.89
CA GLU A 12 -5.13 -2.94 25.21
C GLU A 12 -4.35 -1.63 25.12
N GLU A 13 -3.29 -1.58 24.32
CA GLU A 13 -2.48 -0.38 24.09
C GLU A 13 -3.26 0.72 23.34
N GLU A 14 -4.12 0.33 22.40
CA GLU A 14 -4.94 1.23 21.57
C GLU A 14 -6.29 1.63 22.21
N ASP A 15 -6.59 1.13 23.42
CA ASP A 15 -7.88 1.30 24.11
C ASP A 15 -9.09 1.00 23.19
N THR A 16 -9.02 -0.13 22.48
CA THR A 16 -10.01 -0.53 21.49
C THR A 16 -10.35 -2.01 21.57
N SER A 17 -11.31 -2.44 20.76
CA SER A 17 -11.68 -3.85 20.68
C SER A 17 -10.72 -4.64 19.79
N VAL A 18 -10.41 -5.89 20.15
CA VAL A 18 -9.64 -6.83 19.31
C VAL A 18 -10.23 -6.93 17.89
N SER A 19 -11.55 -6.92 17.74
CA SER A 19 -12.20 -6.97 16.43
C SER A 19 -11.91 -5.73 15.57
N SER A 20 -11.71 -4.57 16.21
CA SER A 20 -11.30 -3.35 15.51
C SER A 20 -9.85 -3.43 15.09
N VAL A 21 -8.94 -3.84 15.98
CA VAL A 21 -7.53 -4.09 15.64
C VAL A 21 -7.41 -5.05 14.46
N VAL A 22 -8.08 -6.20 14.53
CA VAL A 22 -8.02 -7.21 13.45
C VAL A 22 -8.58 -6.67 12.14
N ARG A 23 -9.70 -5.94 12.16
CA ARG A 23 -10.25 -5.33 10.96
C ARG A 23 -9.27 -4.35 10.32
N ASP A 24 -8.61 -3.54 11.13
CA ASP A 24 -7.70 -2.51 10.63
C ASP A 24 -6.39 -3.16 10.13
N LEU A 25 -5.84 -4.16 10.82
CA LEU A 25 -4.72 -4.98 10.30
C LEU A 25 -5.06 -5.69 8.98
N VAL A 26 -6.29 -6.20 8.81
CA VAL A 26 -6.73 -6.79 7.53
C VAL A 26 -6.79 -5.73 6.44
N ARG A 27 -7.24 -4.51 6.75
CA ARG A 27 -7.26 -3.40 5.80
C ARG A 27 -5.83 -3.03 5.38
N GLU A 28 -4.93 -2.84 6.33
CA GLU A 28 -3.51 -2.54 6.08
C GLU A 28 -2.85 -3.64 5.23
N ALA A 29 -3.15 -4.92 5.51
CA ALA A 29 -2.64 -6.02 4.71
C ALA A 29 -3.16 -5.98 3.25
N LEU A 30 -4.38 -5.51 3.01
CA LEU A 30 -4.91 -5.32 1.66
C LEU A 30 -4.25 -4.13 0.95
N GLU A 31 -4.06 -3.02 1.66
CA GLU A 31 -3.35 -1.84 1.16
C GLU A 31 -1.90 -2.19 0.77
N LEU A 32 -1.18 -2.93 1.61
CA LEU A 32 0.17 -3.41 1.29
C LEU A 32 0.20 -4.32 0.04
N ARG A 33 -0.83 -5.16 -0.15
CA ARG A 33 -0.94 -5.99 -1.36
C ARG A 33 -1.20 -5.14 -2.60
N GLU A 34 -1.99 -4.09 -2.48
CA GLU A 34 -2.23 -3.12 -3.56
C GLU A 34 -0.93 -2.38 -3.91
N ASP A 35 -0.20 -1.88 -2.92
CA ASP A 35 1.09 -1.20 -3.13
C ASP A 35 2.10 -2.08 -3.87
N ILE A 36 2.20 -3.36 -3.51
CA ILE A 36 3.06 -4.33 -4.22
C ILE A 36 2.61 -4.46 -5.68
N ALA A 37 1.32 -4.58 -5.93
CA ALA A 37 0.78 -4.74 -7.28
C ALA A 37 0.98 -3.47 -8.14
N LEU A 38 0.71 -2.29 -7.58
CA LEU A 38 0.90 -1.01 -8.26
C LEU A 38 2.37 -0.71 -8.53
N SER A 39 3.26 -1.05 -7.59
CA SER A 39 4.71 -0.90 -7.79
C SER A 39 5.20 -1.76 -8.94
N LYS A 40 4.78 -3.03 -8.98
CA LYS A 40 5.12 -3.94 -10.09
C LYS A 40 4.58 -3.42 -11.43
N PHE A 41 3.32 -2.97 -11.46
CA PHE A 41 2.73 -2.39 -12.65
C PHE A 41 3.47 -1.14 -13.14
N ALA A 42 3.95 -0.30 -12.21
CA ALA A 42 4.74 0.87 -12.55
C ALA A 42 6.12 0.48 -13.13
N GLU A 43 6.79 -0.50 -12.53
CA GLU A 43 8.07 -1.05 -13.00
C GLU A 43 7.96 -1.57 -14.44
N GLU A 44 6.94 -2.40 -14.73
CA GLU A 44 6.67 -2.93 -16.08
C GLU A 44 6.47 -1.81 -17.13
N ARG A 45 5.87 -0.68 -16.73
CA ARG A 45 5.70 0.48 -17.61
C ARG A 45 6.99 1.27 -17.78
N GLU A 46 7.78 1.40 -16.72
CA GLU A 46 9.05 2.12 -16.75
C GLU A 46 10.06 1.43 -17.68
N GLU A 47 10.13 0.10 -17.67
CA GLU A 47 11.02 -0.70 -18.53
C GLU A 47 10.86 -0.38 -20.03
N THR A 48 9.64 -0.06 -20.45
CA THR A 48 9.30 0.22 -21.86
C THR A 48 9.10 1.71 -22.14
N PHE A 49 9.33 2.57 -21.15
CA PHE A 49 9.04 4.00 -21.27
C PHE A 49 10.05 4.73 -22.16
N ASP A 50 9.55 5.37 -23.21
CA ASP A 50 10.33 6.21 -24.11
C ASP A 50 9.96 7.68 -23.92
N ARG A 51 10.85 8.43 -23.26
CA ARG A 51 10.65 9.86 -22.98
C ARG A 51 10.48 10.70 -24.24
N SER A 52 11.06 10.30 -25.38
CA SER A 52 10.92 11.02 -26.64
C SER A 52 9.52 10.89 -27.25
N LYS A 53 8.80 9.82 -26.89
CA LYS A 53 7.41 9.56 -27.32
C LYS A 53 6.37 10.02 -26.30
N ALA A 54 6.81 10.45 -25.11
CA ALA A 54 5.91 10.92 -24.06
C ALA A 54 5.16 12.18 -24.50
N LEU A 55 3.86 12.25 -24.18
CA LEU A 55 3.03 13.43 -24.44
C LEU A 55 3.32 14.49 -23.38
N SER A 56 3.40 15.76 -23.80
CA SER A 56 3.50 16.88 -22.86
C SER A 56 2.18 17.11 -22.14
N HIS A 57 2.23 17.73 -20.95
CA HIS A 57 1.06 18.05 -20.15
C HIS A 57 0.02 18.85 -20.97
N ASN A 58 0.43 19.94 -21.62
CA ASN A 58 -0.47 20.76 -22.44
C ASN A 58 -1.10 19.98 -23.59
N LYS A 59 -0.41 18.98 -24.16
CA LYS A 59 -0.99 18.15 -25.23
C LYS A 59 -2.09 17.20 -24.73
N VAL A 60 -2.11 16.89 -23.44
CA VAL A 60 -3.07 15.93 -22.85
C VAL A 60 -4.22 16.64 -22.13
N TRP A 61 -3.97 17.80 -21.52
CA TRP A 61 -4.89 18.44 -20.57
C TRP A 61 -5.46 19.79 -21.01
N GLU A 62 -4.97 20.38 -22.11
CA GLU A 62 -5.59 21.54 -22.79
C GLU A 62 -6.30 21.11 -24.06
#